data_AF-W9B143-F1
#
_entry.id   AF-W9B143-F1
#
_cell.length_a   1.000
_cell.length_b   1.000
_cell.length_c   1.000
_cell.angle_alpha   90.00
_cell.angle_beta   90.00
_cell.angle_gamma   90.00
#
_symmetry.space_group_name_H-M   'P 1'
#
loop_
_entity.id
_entity.type
_entity.pdbx_description
1 polymer ?
#
loop_
_entity_poly.entity_id
_entity_poly.type
_entity_poly.pdbx_seq_one_letter_code
_entity_poly.pdbx_strand_id
1 'polypeptide(L)'
;MDEIALECGVARRTLYNHFASKQLLFEATMAQLWNRMPLDAIVDATNRVGPPEEVLYAIGRAITDFWSPPEAVAFLRLVIWESPRFPELGHGLMDNGRSPARRAVNAYVRRLARERGFRIDDPDLATTQFIDVILGEMLLGRLVATPTVELDADRCDYVVREAVTLFLSRYKRAR
;
A
#
# COMPACT_ATOMS: atom_id res chain seq x y z
N MET A 1 26.06 7.21 9.88
CA MET A 1 26.52 8.51 9.36
C MET A 1 27.89 8.34 8.75
N ASP A 2 28.86 7.79 9.49
CA ASP A 2 30.23 7.59 8.98
C ASP A 2 30.29 6.61 7.80
N GLU A 3 29.65 5.45 7.92
CA GLU A 3 29.52 4.48 6.82
C GLU A 3 28.77 5.07 5.61
N ILE A 4 27.68 5.80 5.84
CA ILE A 4 26.90 6.46 4.78
C ILE A 4 27.74 7.53 4.08
N ALA A 5 28.51 8.33 4.83
CA ALA A 5 29.38 9.35 4.28
C ALA A 5 30.49 8.72 3.41
N LEU A 6 31.06 7.60 3.88
CA LEU A 6 32.03 6.81 3.11
C LEU A 6 31.42 6.30 1.79
N GLU A 7 30.22 5.72 1.85
CA GLU A 7 29.52 5.14 0.70
C GLU A 7 29.09 6.22 -0.32
N CYS A 8 28.66 7.40 0.16
CA CYS A 8 28.34 8.54 -0.70
C CYS A 8 29.57 9.32 -1.18
N GLY A 9 30.78 8.98 -0.75
CA GLY A 9 32.02 9.69 -1.10
C GLY A 9 32.08 11.13 -0.56
N VAL A 10 31.38 11.43 0.53
CA VAL A 10 31.32 12.78 1.14
C VAL A 10 31.95 12.79 2.52
N ALA A 11 32.41 13.97 2.96
CA ALA A 11 32.91 14.12 4.32
C ALA A 11 31.76 13.97 5.34
N ARG A 12 32.04 13.35 6.50
CA ARG A 12 31.10 13.23 7.62
C ARG A 12 30.45 14.57 7.97
N ARG A 13 31.25 15.65 8.01
CA ARG A 13 30.77 17.01 8.31
C ARG A 13 29.72 17.48 7.30
N THR A 14 29.86 17.14 6.02
CA THR A 14 28.87 17.45 4.99
C THR A 14 27.53 16.77 5.29
N LEU A 15 27.54 15.48 5.65
CA LEU A 15 26.32 14.77 6.02
C LEU A 15 25.63 15.37 7.24
N TYR A 16 26.40 15.76 8.28
CA TYR A 16 25.85 16.40 9.48
C TYR A 16 25.33 17.82 9.24
N ASN A 17 25.91 18.56 8.28
CA ASN A 17 25.41 19.88 7.88
C ASN A 17 24.03 19.78 7.20
N HIS A 18 23.77 18.70 6.45
CA HIS A 18 22.47 18.45 5.83
C HIS A 18 21.47 17.78 6.79
N PHE A 19 21.95 16.89 7.66
CA PHE A 19 21.12 16.14 8.61
C PHE A 19 21.78 16.10 9.98
N ALA A 20 21.25 16.87 10.93
CA ALA A 20 21.83 17.01 12.27
C ALA A 20 21.89 15.68 13.07
N SER A 21 21.16 14.65 12.64
CA SER A 21 21.20 13.30 13.23
C SER A 21 20.92 12.21 12.19
N LYS A 22 21.29 10.96 12.52
CA LYS A 22 20.91 9.78 11.72
C LYS A 22 19.39 9.63 11.62
N GLN A 23 18.66 10.05 12.65
CA GLN A 23 17.19 10.05 12.68
C GLN A 23 16.62 11.01 11.63
N LEU A 24 17.11 12.25 11.55
CA LEU A 24 16.65 13.21 10.56
C LEU A 24 16.98 12.79 9.12
N LEU A 25 18.15 12.17 8.91
CA LEU A 25 18.48 11.56 7.62
C LEU A 25 17.47 10.45 7.27
N PHE A 26 17.18 9.58 8.24
CA PHE A 26 16.22 8.50 8.06
C PHE A 26 14.81 9.02 7.74
N GLU A 27 14.29 9.97 8.50
CA GLU A 27 13.00 10.63 8.25
C GLU A 27 12.92 11.24 6.85
N ALA A 28 13.98 11.93 6.40
CA ALA A 28 14.03 12.53 5.07
C ALA A 28 14.07 11.46 3.96
N THR A 29 14.84 10.40 4.12
CA THR A 29 14.85 9.26 3.19
C THR A 29 13.47 8.59 3.13
N MET A 30 12.83 8.41 4.27
CA MET A 30 11.48 7.84 4.36
C MET A 30 10.44 8.71 3.66
N ALA A 31 10.47 10.03 3.88
CA ALA A 31 9.58 10.97 3.20
C ALA A 31 9.77 10.95 1.68
N GLN A 32 11.01 10.87 1.20
CA GLN A 32 11.27 10.72 -0.24
C GLN A 32 10.77 9.39 -0.79
N LEU A 33 10.96 8.30 -0.06
CA LEU A 33 10.50 6.98 -0.49
C LEU A 33 8.97 6.93 -0.55
N TRP A 34 8.29 7.53 0.45
CA TRP A 34 6.84 7.75 0.42
C TRP A 34 6.38 8.53 -0.82
N ASN A 35 7.05 9.61 -1.18
CA ASN A 35 6.69 10.42 -2.35
C ASN A 35 6.93 9.70 -3.69
N ARG A 36 7.80 8.70 -3.72
CA ARG A 36 8.08 7.89 -4.92
C ARG A 36 7.11 6.74 -5.09
N MET A 37 6.30 6.43 -4.08
CA MET A 37 5.32 5.36 -4.14
C MET A 37 4.14 5.79 -5.04
N PRO A 38 3.81 5.05 -6.11
CA PRO A 38 2.84 5.46 -7.13
C PRO A 38 1.39 5.26 -6.66
N LEU A 39 0.98 5.97 -5.61
CA LEU A 39 -0.36 5.87 -5.02
C LEU A 39 -1.47 6.41 -5.95
N ASP A 40 -1.12 7.30 -6.88
CA ASP A 40 -2.05 7.92 -7.83
C ASP A 40 -2.77 6.88 -8.70
N ALA A 41 -2.09 5.79 -9.06
CA ALA A 41 -2.69 4.72 -9.87
C ALA A 41 -3.90 4.07 -9.16
N ILE A 42 -3.84 3.91 -7.84
CA ILE A 42 -4.97 3.38 -7.05
C ILE A 42 -6.11 4.40 -7.00
N VAL A 43 -5.79 5.68 -6.83
CA VAL A 43 -6.79 6.76 -6.83
C VAL A 43 -7.49 6.84 -8.19
N ASP A 44 -6.74 6.84 -9.28
CA ASP A 44 -7.27 6.88 -10.65
C ASP A 44 -8.15 5.68 -10.95
N ALA A 45 -7.75 4.48 -10.49
CA ALA A 45 -8.57 3.29 -10.62
C ALA A 45 -9.96 3.44 -9.99
N THR A 46 -10.07 4.12 -8.83
CA THR A 46 -11.36 4.35 -8.16
C THR A 46 -12.28 5.32 -8.90
N ASN A 47 -11.71 6.18 -9.75
CA ASN A 47 -12.43 7.17 -10.55
C ASN A 47 -12.98 6.60 -11.86
N ARG A 48 -12.60 5.37 -12.23
CA ARG A 48 -13.11 4.70 -13.44
C ARG A 48 -14.63 4.60 -13.40
N VAL A 49 -15.24 4.79 -14.56
CA VAL A 49 -16.68 4.62 -14.78
C VAL A 49 -16.90 3.27 -15.45
N GLY A 50 -17.71 2.41 -14.84
CA GLY A 50 -17.99 1.08 -15.36
C GLY A 50 -18.68 0.18 -14.33
N PRO A 51 -18.92 -1.10 -14.69
CA PRO A 51 -19.41 -2.11 -13.77
C PRO A 51 -18.54 -2.21 -12.51
N PRO A 52 -19.12 -2.43 -11.32
CA PRO A 52 -18.33 -2.52 -10.08
C PRO A 52 -17.23 -3.56 -10.09
N GLU A 53 -17.43 -4.66 -10.80
CA GLU A 53 -16.42 -5.71 -11.01
C GLU A 53 -15.16 -5.19 -11.70
N GLU A 54 -15.32 -4.42 -12.78
CA GLU A 54 -14.19 -3.85 -13.53
C GLU A 54 -13.43 -2.79 -12.73
N VAL A 55 -14.16 -1.97 -11.96
CA VAL A 55 -13.54 -0.93 -11.14
C VAL A 55 -12.81 -1.55 -9.95
N LEU A 56 -13.41 -2.51 -9.25
CA LEU A 56 -12.76 -3.25 -8.16
C LEU A 56 -11.53 -4.01 -8.67
N TYR A 57 -11.62 -4.66 -9.84
CA TYR A 57 -10.48 -5.31 -10.47
C TYR A 57 -9.35 -4.31 -10.76
N ALA A 58 -9.67 -3.15 -11.32
CA ALA A 58 -8.68 -2.10 -11.58
C ALA A 58 -7.99 -1.61 -10.28
N ILE A 59 -8.76 -1.41 -9.21
CA ILE A 59 -8.23 -1.04 -7.90
C ILE A 59 -7.28 -2.13 -7.39
N GLY A 60 -7.71 -3.40 -7.46
CA GLY A 60 -6.89 -4.51 -7.00
C GLY A 60 -5.59 -4.66 -7.78
N ARG A 61 -5.63 -4.48 -9.10
CA ARG A 61 -4.43 -4.45 -9.97
C ARG A 61 -3.48 -3.33 -9.57
N ALA A 62 -3.99 -2.12 -9.33
CA ALA A 62 -3.16 -1.02 -8.87
C ALA A 62 -2.51 -1.30 -7.51
N ILE A 63 -3.20 -2.02 -6.61
CA ILE A 63 -2.64 -2.46 -5.32
C ILE A 63 -1.55 -3.51 -5.53
N THR A 64 -1.76 -4.52 -6.39
CA THR A 64 -0.72 -5.54 -6.64
C THR A 64 0.50 -4.93 -7.31
N ASP A 65 0.32 -4.06 -8.30
CA ASP A 65 1.41 -3.42 -9.04
C ASP A 65 2.25 -2.53 -8.11
N PHE A 66 1.61 -1.87 -7.15
CA PHE A 66 2.30 -1.09 -6.12
C PHE A 66 3.20 -1.93 -5.22
N TRP A 67 2.74 -3.12 -4.82
CA TRP A 67 3.48 -4.02 -3.92
C TRP A 67 4.38 -5.01 -4.66
N SER A 68 4.27 -5.13 -5.98
CA SER A 68 5.06 -6.07 -6.79
C SER A 68 6.57 -5.84 -6.64
N PRO A 69 7.11 -4.60 -6.70
CA PRO A 69 8.55 -4.37 -6.57
C PRO A 69 9.09 -4.84 -5.21
N PRO A 70 10.23 -5.56 -5.16
CA PRO A 70 10.87 -5.96 -3.90
C PRO A 70 11.19 -4.79 -2.97
N GLU A 71 11.48 -3.61 -3.53
CA GLU A 71 11.79 -2.39 -2.78
C GLU A 71 10.61 -1.91 -1.94
N ALA A 72 9.37 -2.08 -2.43
CA ALA A 72 8.17 -1.71 -1.68
C ALA A 72 8.02 -2.58 -0.42
N VAL A 73 8.27 -3.88 -0.54
CA VAL A 73 8.23 -4.82 0.61
C VAL A 73 9.41 -4.60 1.56
N ALA A 74 10.60 -4.34 1.03
CA ALA A 74 11.77 -4.01 1.83
C ALA A 74 11.54 -2.74 2.66
N PHE A 75 10.91 -1.73 2.06
CA PHE A 75 10.52 -0.50 2.74
C PHE A 75 9.52 -0.77 3.87
N LEU A 76 8.46 -1.52 3.61
CA LEU A 76 7.50 -1.90 4.66
C LEU A 76 8.18 -2.66 5.81
N ARG A 77 9.11 -3.58 5.50
CA ARG A 77 9.89 -4.29 6.52
C ARG A 77 10.73 -3.34 7.37
N LEU A 78 11.38 -2.37 6.72
CA LEU A 78 12.16 -1.35 7.42
C LEU A 78 11.28 -0.53 8.38
N VAL A 79 10.08 -0.11 7.94
CA VAL A 79 9.12 0.58 8.80
C VAL A 79 8.72 -0.29 10.00
N ILE A 80 8.36 -1.56 9.75
CA ILE A 80 7.98 -2.49 10.81
C ILE A 80 9.10 -2.61 11.85
N TRP A 81 10.34 -2.79 11.39
CA TRP A 81 11.50 -2.96 12.25
C TRP A 81 11.85 -1.71 13.08
N GLU A 82 11.78 -0.52 12.47
CA GLU A 82 12.20 0.73 13.10
C GLU A 82 11.08 1.42 13.90
N SER A 83 9.80 1.11 13.63
CA SER A 83 8.65 1.75 14.30
C SER A 83 8.63 1.68 15.83
N PRO A 84 9.14 0.64 16.54
CA PRO A 84 9.21 0.67 18.00
C PRO A 84 10.18 1.73 18.53
N ARG A 85 11.21 2.07 17.75
CA ARG A 85 12.22 3.08 18.10
C ARG A 85 11.84 4.48 17.60
N PHE A 86 11.19 4.53 16.45
CA PHE A 86 10.76 5.75 15.77
C PHE A 86 9.26 5.63 15.42
N PRO A 87 8.36 5.84 16.40
CA PRO A 87 6.91 5.66 16.21
C PRO A 87 6.33 6.52 15.09
N GLU A 88 6.95 7.67 14.80
CA GLU A 88 6.63 8.55 13.67
C GLU A 88 6.66 7.85 12.32
N LEU A 89 7.40 6.74 12.17
CA LEU A 89 7.42 5.93 10.95
C LEU A 89 6.16 5.10 10.79
N GLY A 90 5.73 4.47 11.89
CA GLY A 90 4.47 3.73 11.93
C GLY A 90 3.30 4.68 11.73
N HIS A 91 3.31 5.83 12.40
CA HIS A 91 2.33 6.89 12.18
C HIS A 91 2.41 7.43 10.76
N GLY A 92 3.59 7.69 10.19
CA GLY A 92 3.73 8.10 8.79
C GLY A 92 3.12 7.06 7.84
N LEU A 93 3.44 5.77 8.02
CA LEU A 93 2.83 4.68 7.27
C LEU A 93 1.31 4.57 7.49
N MET A 94 0.77 4.94 8.64
CA MET A 94 -0.67 4.85 8.95
C MET A 94 -1.45 6.15 8.71
N ASP A 95 -0.81 7.30 8.66
CA ASP A 95 -1.39 8.65 8.55
C ASP A 95 -1.16 9.21 7.15
N ASN A 96 0.07 9.05 6.62
CA ASN A 96 0.30 9.16 5.18
C ASN A 96 -0.33 7.95 4.47
N GLY A 97 -0.52 6.80 5.15
CA GLY A 97 -1.08 5.54 4.60
C GLY A 97 -2.51 5.10 5.03
N ARG A 98 -3.20 5.88 5.89
CA ARG A 98 -4.62 6.23 5.65
C ARG A 98 -4.78 6.95 4.31
N SER A 99 -3.68 7.12 3.57
CA SER A 99 -3.47 7.06 2.14
C SER A 99 -4.61 7.65 1.32
N PRO A 100 -4.34 8.69 0.52
CA PRO A 100 -5.21 9.04 -0.59
C PRO A 100 -5.77 7.81 -1.32
N ALA A 101 -4.96 6.75 -1.53
CA ALA A 101 -5.40 5.49 -2.10
C ALA A 101 -6.46 4.77 -1.24
N ARG A 102 -6.18 4.46 0.04
CA ARG A 102 -7.17 3.78 0.91
C ARG A 102 -8.44 4.63 1.09
N ARG A 103 -8.32 5.96 1.22
CA ARG A 103 -9.47 6.88 1.25
C ARG A 103 -10.26 6.85 -0.06
N ALA A 104 -9.59 6.80 -1.20
CA ALA A 104 -10.23 6.71 -2.51
C ALA A 104 -10.98 5.38 -2.66
N VAL A 105 -10.37 4.25 -2.27
CA VAL A 105 -11.05 2.94 -2.26
C VAL A 105 -12.25 2.97 -1.30
N ASN A 106 -12.10 3.54 -0.11
CA ASN A 106 -13.20 3.67 0.83
C ASN A 106 -14.34 4.56 0.30
N ALA A 107 -14.01 5.68 -0.34
CA ALA A 107 -14.98 6.55 -0.98
C ALA A 107 -15.74 5.82 -2.09
N TYR A 108 -15.04 5.00 -2.88
CA TYR A 108 -15.65 4.13 -3.88
C TYR A 108 -16.60 3.11 -3.25
N VAL A 109 -16.19 2.41 -2.19
CA VAL A 109 -17.03 1.44 -1.47
C VAL A 109 -18.25 2.13 -0.84
N ARG A 110 -18.09 3.34 -0.28
CA ARG A 110 -19.20 4.16 0.22
C ARG A 110 -20.17 4.59 -0.89
N ARG A 111 -19.69 4.79 -2.12
CA ARG A 111 -20.57 5.01 -3.28
C ARG A 111 -21.39 3.76 -3.58
N LEU A 112 -20.77 2.59 -3.64
CA LEU A 112 -21.48 1.32 -3.81
C LEU A 112 -22.53 1.09 -2.72
N ALA A 113 -22.22 1.42 -1.46
CA ALA A 113 -23.15 1.27 -0.34
C ALA A 113 -24.46 2.08 -0.50
N ARG A 114 -24.45 3.15 -1.31
CA ARG A 114 -25.64 3.96 -1.62
C ARG A 114 -26.46 3.42 -2.79
N GLU A 115 -25.92 2.47 -3.55
CA GLU A 115 -26.59 1.88 -4.69
C GLU A 115 -27.56 0.78 -4.23
N ARG A 116 -28.75 0.72 -4.86
CA ARG A 116 -29.77 -0.28 -4.51
C ARG A 116 -29.33 -1.74 -4.71
N GLY A 117 -28.28 -1.96 -5.50
CA GLY A 117 -27.72 -3.27 -5.82
C GLY A 117 -26.76 -3.83 -4.78
N PHE A 118 -26.45 -3.10 -3.71
CA PHE A 118 -25.50 -3.51 -2.68
C PHE A 118 -26.11 -3.47 -1.28
N ARG A 119 -25.55 -4.29 -0.39
CA ARG A 119 -25.81 -4.29 1.06
C ARG A 119 -24.49 -4.22 1.79
N ILE A 120 -24.03 -3.02 2.07
CA ILE A 120 -22.76 -2.73 2.75
C ILE A 120 -23.09 -1.90 3.99
N ASP A 121 -23.23 -2.56 5.13
CA ASP A 121 -23.61 -1.92 6.40
C ASP A 121 -22.41 -1.20 7.06
N ASP A 122 -21.19 -1.71 6.84
CA ASP A 122 -19.94 -1.11 7.30
C ASP A 122 -18.97 -0.95 6.10
N PRO A 123 -18.96 0.22 5.43
CA PRO A 123 -18.05 0.49 4.32
C PRO A 123 -16.57 0.47 4.70
N ASP A 124 -16.23 0.80 5.95
CA ASP A 124 -14.85 0.85 6.41
C ASP A 124 -14.29 -0.56 6.56
N LEU A 125 -15.07 -1.47 7.16
CA LEU A 125 -14.72 -2.89 7.22
C LEU A 125 -14.70 -3.53 5.82
N ALA A 126 -15.69 -3.25 4.97
CA ALA A 126 -15.73 -3.79 3.61
C ALA A 126 -14.49 -3.36 2.79
N THR A 127 -14.03 -2.12 2.97
CA THR A 127 -12.80 -1.63 2.36
C THR A 127 -11.58 -2.38 2.87
N THR A 128 -11.45 -2.53 4.19
CA THR A 128 -10.35 -3.27 4.81
C THR A 128 -10.32 -4.71 4.31
N GLN A 129 -11.45 -5.42 4.31
CA GLN A 129 -11.52 -6.80 3.82
C GLN A 129 -11.08 -6.95 2.37
N PHE A 130 -11.52 -6.05 1.48
CA PHE A 130 -11.11 -6.09 0.08
C PHE A 130 -9.60 -5.94 -0.09
N ILE A 131 -9.01 -4.95 0.59
CA ILE A 131 -7.58 -4.67 0.53
C ILE A 131 -6.78 -5.81 1.16
N ASP A 132 -7.16 -6.27 2.35
CA ASP A 132 -6.39 -7.23 3.14
C ASP A 132 -6.35 -8.63 2.51
N VAL A 133 -7.40 -9.03 1.78
CA VAL A 133 -7.38 -10.28 0.99
C VAL A 133 -6.27 -10.24 -0.06
N ILE A 134 -6.08 -9.10 -0.73
CA ILE A 134 -5.01 -8.92 -1.72
C ILE A 134 -3.65 -8.86 -1.01
N LEU A 135 -3.54 -8.04 0.04
CA LEU A 135 -2.28 -7.86 0.77
C LEU A 135 -1.80 -9.13 1.46
N GLY A 136 -2.71 -10.02 1.87
CA GLY A 136 -2.38 -11.31 2.49
C GLY A 136 -1.44 -12.14 1.60
N GLU A 137 -1.75 -12.23 0.30
CA GLU A 137 -0.87 -12.90 -0.66
C GLU A 137 0.38 -12.06 -0.94
N MET A 138 0.21 -10.73 -1.13
CA MET A 138 1.30 -9.87 -1.57
C MET A 138 2.42 -9.71 -0.54
N LEU A 139 2.11 -9.79 0.76
CA LEU A 139 3.02 -9.30 1.80
C LEU A 139 3.54 -10.38 2.73
N LEU A 140 2.71 -11.22 3.33
CA LEU A 140 3.12 -12.04 4.49
C LEU A 140 4.33 -12.94 4.19
N GLY A 141 4.25 -13.71 3.10
CA GLY A 141 5.35 -14.59 2.68
C GLY A 141 6.61 -13.82 2.31
N ARG A 142 6.46 -12.70 1.61
CA ARG A 142 7.60 -11.87 1.17
C ARG A 142 8.24 -11.11 2.33
N LEU A 143 7.46 -10.70 3.34
CA LEU A 143 7.97 -10.05 4.54
C LEU A 143 8.82 -11.00 5.38
N VAL A 144 8.45 -12.29 5.46
CA VAL A 144 9.03 -13.25 6.42
C VAL A 144 10.00 -14.25 5.79
N ALA A 145 9.69 -14.79 4.62
CA ALA A 145 10.38 -15.96 4.06
C ALA A 145 11.08 -15.70 2.71
N THR A 146 10.52 -14.87 1.84
CA THR A 146 10.99 -14.71 0.45
C THR A 146 11.13 -13.23 0.05
N PRO A 147 12.07 -12.49 0.65
CA PRO A 147 12.15 -11.03 0.55
C PRO A 147 12.39 -10.48 -0.87
N THR A 148 13.00 -11.28 -1.75
CA THR A 148 13.40 -10.88 -3.10
C THR A 148 12.60 -11.57 -4.19
N VAL A 149 11.66 -12.46 -3.83
CA VAL A 149 10.83 -13.16 -4.81
C VAL A 149 9.71 -12.22 -5.22
N GLU A 150 9.67 -11.91 -6.51
CA GLU A 150 8.53 -11.25 -7.12
C GLU A 150 7.38 -12.24 -7.27
N LEU A 151 6.16 -11.74 -7.11
CA LEU A 151 4.99 -12.54 -7.38
C LEU A 151 4.75 -12.58 -8.88
N ASP A 152 4.47 -13.77 -9.37
CA ASP A 152 4.12 -14.00 -10.75
C ASP A 152 2.88 -13.17 -11.15
N ALA A 153 2.91 -12.62 -12.36
CA ALA A 153 1.86 -11.72 -12.84
C ALA A 153 0.49 -12.43 -12.97
N ASP A 154 0.49 -13.72 -13.36
CA ASP A 154 -0.73 -14.52 -13.43
C ASP A 154 -1.27 -14.81 -12.02
N ARG A 155 -0.38 -15.04 -11.05
CA ARG A 155 -0.78 -15.17 -9.64
C ARG A 155 -1.40 -13.88 -9.10
N CYS A 156 -0.81 -12.71 -9.38
CA CYS A 156 -1.38 -11.41 -9.01
C CYS A 156 -2.76 -11.21 -9.63
N ASP A 157 -2.93 -11.53 -10.93
CA ASP A 157 -4.23 -11.43 -11.60
C ASP A 157 -5.29 -12.32 -10.94
N TYR A 158 -4.94 -13.57 -10.68
CA TYR A 158 -5.81 -14.54 -10.04
C TYR A 158 -6.28 -14.07 -8.67
N VAL A 159 -5.36 -13.59 -7.82
CA VAL A 159 -5.68 -13.09 -6.47
C VAL A 159 -6.65 -11.91 -6.53
N VAL A 160 -6.45 -10.98 -7.46
CA VAL A 160 -7.35 -9.85 -7.64
C VAL A 160 -8.75 -10.31 -8.07
N ARG A 161 -8.85 -11.25 -9.01
CA ARG A 161 -10.15 -11.80 -9.44
C ARG A 161 -10.89 -12.51 -8.30
N GLU A 162 -10.18 -13.29 -7.49
CA GLU A 162 -10.75 -13.95 -6.31
C GLU A 162 -11.20 -12.91 -5.27
N ALA A 163 -10.40 -11.87 -5.00
CA ALA A 163 -10.78 -10.80 -4.08
C ALA A 163 -12.04 -10.05 -4.53
N VAL A 164 -12.14 -9.74 -5.83
CA VAL A 164 -13.34 -9.12 -6.43
C VAL A 164 -14.55 -10.04 -6.31
N THR A 165 -14.37 -11.33 -6.62
CA THR A 165 -15.44 -12.34 -6.52
C THR A 165 -15.95 -12.48 -5.10
N LEU A 166 -15.05 -12.56 -4.10
CA LEU A 166 -15.40 -12.60 -2.68
C LEU A 166 -16.16 -11.35 -2.24
N PHE A 167 -15.67 -10.17 -2.62
CA PHE A 167 -16.33 -8.90 -2.29
C PHE A 167 -17.74 -8.82 -2.87
N LEU A 168 -17.89 -9.10 -4.16
CA LEU A 168 -19.19 -9.05 -4.82
C LEU A 168 -20.15 -10.12 -4.27
N SER A 169 -19.66 -11.33 -4.01
CA SER A 169 -20.49 -12.40 -3.41
C SER A 169 -21.00 -12.03 -2.03
N ARG A 170 -20.20 -11.28 -1.26
CA ARG A 170 -20.58 -10.84 0.10
C ARG A 170 -21.53 -9.65 0.10
N TYR A 171 -21.31 -8.68 -0.80
CA TYR A 171 -21.89 -7.33 -0.70
C TYR A 171 -22.90 -6.99 -1.79
N LYS A 172 -22.89 -7.67 -2.93
CA LYS A 172 -23.92 -7.51 -3.97
C LYS A 172 -25.19 -8.16 -3.46
N ARG A 173 -26.34 -7.49 -3.63
CA ARG A 173 -27.63 -8.10 -3.30
C ARG A 173 -27.92 -9.24 -4.27
N ALA A 174 -28.32 -10.38 -3.74
CA ALA A 174 -28.99 -11.41 -4.53
C ALA A 174 -30.26 -10.77 -5.16
N ARG A 175 -30.46 -11.02 -6.46
CA ARG A 175 -31.71 -10.65 -7.12
C ARG A 175 -32.88 -11.43 -6.55
#